data_AF-A0A7G5LWX1-F1
#
_entry.id   AF-A0A7G5LWX1-F1
#
_cell.length_a   1.000
_cell.length_b   1.000
_cell.length_c   1.000
_cell.angle_alpha   90.00
_cell.angle_beta   90.00
_cell.angle_gamma   90.00
#
_symmetry.space_group_name_H-M   'P 1'
#
loop_
_entity.id
_entity.type
_entity.pdbx_description
1 polymer ?
#
loop_
_entity_poly.entity_id
_entity_poly.type
_entity_poly.pdbx_seq_one_letter_code
_entity_poly.pdbx_strand_id
1 'polypeptide(L)'
;MHIVSDRRQVDAHTDVVPACAQMPDVYDTLSEPLEDLSRSGESWDAWLAAHAQAREACAACPLLTQCLYRAVVDGEVAGYAACTSPEDRAEMRSRLGIRLTPPDIDRIAGVRTAGSPVDHESILAARRLYPRDTFAQLAERLGCSLSTVKRHLREASTRPRTVAPARTRTTRPTVDEVLDVFDEVVSASMSGRGSTSTVADTVQPPCSLSA
;
A
#
# COMPACT_ATOMS: atom_id res chain seq x y z
N MET A 1 13.59 -24.88 -25.82
CA MET A 1 12.70 -23.78 -25.43
C MET A 1 12.23 -24.06 -24.00
N HIS A 2 12.87 -23.45 -23.02
CA HIS A 2 12.50 -23.60 -21.62
C HIS A 2 11.40 -22.58 -21.30
N ILE A 3 10.16 -23.05 -21.21
CA ILE A 3 9.10 -22.29 -20.56
C ILE A 3 9.36 -22.45 -19.06
N VAL A 4 10.02 -21.46 -18.46
CA VAL A 4 10.08 -21.32 -17.00
C VAL A 4 8.68 -20.88 -16.59
N SER A 5 7.79 -21.85 -16.40
CA SER A 5 6.56 -21.64 -15.65
C SER A 5 6.97 -21.39 -14.21
N ASP A 6 7.23 -20.12 -13.89
CA ASP A 6 7.25 -19.59 -12.53
C ASP A 6 5.82 -19.67 -11.99
N ARG A 7 5.37 -20.90 -11.75
CA ARG A 7 4.25 -21.18 -10.85
C ARG A 7 4.78 -20.74 -9.49
N ARG A 8 4.47 -19.49 -9.13
CA ARG A 8 4.48 -19.02 -7.74
C ARG A 8 4.01 -20.19 -6.89
N GLN A 9 4.95 -20.75 -6.15
CA GLN A 9 4.69 -21.78 -5.18
C GLN A 9 3.74 -21.13 -4.18
N VAL A 10 2.45 -21.44 -4.34
CA VAL A 10 1.44 -21.09 -3.34
C VAL A 10 1.74 -22.08 -2.23
N ASP A 11 2.64 -21.70 -1.34
CA ASP A 11 2.96 -22.48 -0.16
C ASP A 11 1.63 -22.75 0.56
N ALA A 12 1.33 -24.04 0.68
CA ALA A 12 0.14 -24.56 1.33
C ALA A 12 0.21 -24.26 2.83
N HIS A 13 -0.07 -23.02 3.20
CA HIS A 13 -0.25 -22.64 4.59
C HIS A 13 -1.71 -22.87 4.96
N THR A 14 -1.92 -24.03 5.57
CA THR A 14 -2.86 -24.41 6.63
C THR A 14 -4.09 -23.51 6.81
N ASP A 15 -5.26 -24.14 6.93
CA ASP A 15 -6.57 -23.58 7.37
C ASP A 15 -6.51 -22.88 8.75
N VAL A 16 -5.62 -21.91 8.93
CA VAL A 16 -5.47 -21.11 10.14
C VAL A 16 -6.25 -19.82 9.91
N VAL A 17 -7.33 -19.66 10.66
CA VAL A 17 -8.04 -18.39 10.70
C VAL A 17 -7.17 -17.40 11.49
N PRO A 18 -6.72 -16.28 10.89
CA PRO A 18 -5.88 -15.32 11.59
C PRO A 18 -6.66 -14.64 12.73
N ALA A 19 -5.96 -14.24 13.78
CA ALA A 19 -6.59 -13.64 14.96
C ALA A 19 -7.42 -12.38 14.63
N CYS A 20 -6.99 -11.60 13.62
CA CYS A 20 -7.74 -10.44 13.15
C CYS A 20 -9.11 -10.79 12.55
N ALA A 21 -9.25 -11.95 11.90
CA ALA A 21 -10.53 -12.38 11.32
C ALA A 21 -11.54 -12.81 12.40
N GLN A 22 -11.09 -13.10 13.62
CA GLN A 22 -11.95 -13.46 14.75
C GLN A 22 -12.37 -12.25 15.60
N MET A 23 -11.90 -11.05 15.27
CA MET A 23 -12.16 -9.82 16.05
C MET A 23 -12.53 -8.65 15.12
N PRO A 24 -13.60 -8.77 14.31
CA PRO A 24 -13.97 -7.72 13.35
C PRO A 24 -14.21 -6.36 14.02
N ASP A 25 -14.92 -6.32 15.15
CA ASP A 25 -15.26 -5.08 15.87
C ASP A 25 -14.02 -4.26 16.27
N VAL A 26 -12.94 -4.94 16.66
CA VAL A 26 -11.66 -4.30 17.02
C VAL A 26 -11.04 -3.63 15.79
N TYR A 27 -11.03 -4.33 14.65
CA TYR A 27 -10.41 -3.82 13.42
C TYR A 27 -11.28 -2.79 12.72
N ASP A 28 -12.61 -2.86 12.86
CA ASP A 28 -13.54 -1.84 12.40
C ASP A 28 -13.31 -0.53 13.16
N THR A 29 -13.15 -0.58 14.49
CA THR A 29 -12.78 0.60 15.32
C THR A 29 -11.45 1.23 14.86
N LEU A 30 -10.48 0.41 14.44
CA LEU A 30 -9.19 0.89 13.93
C LEU A 30 -9.24 1.43 12.49
N SER A 31 -10.31 1.14 11.75
CA SER A 31 -10.51 1.62 10.38
C SER A 31 -11.12 3.03 10.32
N GLU A 32 -11.68 3.50 11.44
CA GLU A 32 -12.26 4.84 11.55
C GLU A 32 -11.17 5.92 11.41
N PRO A 33 -11.40 6.97 10.59
CA PRO A 33 -10.46 8.07 10.46
C PRO A 33 -10.16 8.74 11.81
N LEU A 34 -8.87 8.90 12.13
CA LEU A 34 -8.42 9.47 13.42
C LEU A 34 -8.96 10.88 13.69
N GLU A 35 -9.29 11.61 12.62
CA GLU A 35 -9.89 12.94 12.64
C GLU A 35 -11.26 12.94 13.33
N ASP A 36 -12.06 11.89 13.13
CA ASP A 36 -13.37 11.74 13.78
C ASP A 36 -13.23 11.28 15.24
N LEU A 37 -12.21 10.48 15.56
CA LEU A 37 -11.93 9.96 16.90
C LEU A 37 -11.35 11.03 17.85
N SER A 38 -10.69 12.05 17.32
CA SER A 38 -10.15 13.17 18.11
C SER A 38 -11.23 14.13 18.65
N ARG A 39 -12.49 13.97 18.22
CA ARG A 39 -13.62 14.83 18.62
C ARG A 39 -14.17 14.50 20.01
N SER A 40 -13.88 13.34 20.58
CA SER A 40 -14.26 12.97 21.94
C SER A 40 -13.19 12.16 22.66
N GLY A 41 -13.00 12.38 23.96
CA GLY A 41 -12.05 11.59 24.75
C GLY A 41 -12.43 10.11 24.82
N GLU A 42 -13.74 9.81 24.85
CA GLU A 42 -14.27 8.46 24.89
C GLU A 42 -13.94 7.66 23.62
N SER A 43 -14.00 8.29 22.43
CA SER A 43 -13.61 7.65 21.17
C SER A 43 -12.10 7.42 21.07
N TRP A 44 -11.29 8.30 21.67
CA TRP A 44 -9.84 8.11 21.74
C TRP A 44 -9.44 6.94 22.64
N ASP A 45 -10.04 6.83 23.83
CA ASP A 45 -9.79 5.73 24.76
C ASP A 45 -10.22 4.39 24.16
N ALA A 46 -11.37 4.35 23.47
CA ALA A 46 -11.83 3.17 22.75
C ALA A 46 -10.85 2.75 21.64
N TRP A 47 -10.33 3.71 20.87
CA TRP A 47 -9.32 3.44 19.85
C TRP A 47 -8.01 2.91 20.45
N LEU A 48 -7.53 3.52 21.55
CA LEU A 48 -6.32 3.05 22.24
C LEU A 48 -6.48 1.61 22.75
N ALA A 49 -7.65 1.28 23.32
CA ALA A 49 -7.97 -0.07 23.77
C ALA A 49 -8.01 -1.06 22.60
N ALA A 50 -8.68 -0.70 21.50
CA ALA A 50 -8.74 -1.51 20.29
C ALA A 50 -7.34 -1.72 19.69
N HIS A 51 -6.50 -0.69 19.67
CA HIS A 51 -5.13 -0.77 19.16
C HIS A 51 -4.27 -1.70 20.02
N ALA A 52 -4.37 -1.62 21.35
CA ALA A 52 -3.66 -2.52 22.26
C ALA A 52 -4.08 -3.99 22.05
N GLN A 53 -5.39 -4.26 21.95
CA GLN A 53 -5.92 -5.59 21.70
C GLN A 53 -5.50 -6.15 20.34
N ALA A 54 -5.56 -5.33 19.29
CA ALA A 54 -5.13 -5.71 17.95
C ALA A 54 -3.63 -6.03 17.92
N ARG A 55 -2.80 -5.23 18.62
CA ARG A 55 -1.36 -5.46 18.73
C ARG A 55 -1.04 -6.78 19.42
N GLU A 56 -1.68 -7.07 20.55
CA GLU A 56 -1.47 -8.32 21.29
C GLU A 56 -1.83 -9.54 20.43
N ALA A 57 -3.02 -9.53 19.82
CA ALA A 57 -3.48 -10.63 18.98
C ALA A 57 -2.63 -10.80 17.71
N CYS A 58 -2.17 -9.70 17.12
CA CYS A 58 -1.33 -9.75 15.92
C CYS A 58 0.08 -10.26 16.25
N ALA A 59 0.65 -9.87 17.40
CA ALA A 59 1.94 -10.37 17.87
C ALA A 59 1.91 -11.89 18.17
N ALA A 60 0.78 -12.42 18.61
CA ALA A 60 0.57 -13.85 18.84
C ALA A 60 0.19 -14.64 17.56
N CYS A 61 -0.04 -13.96 16.43
CA CYS A 61 -0.53 -14.60 15.22
C CYS A 61 0.60 -15.40 14.53
N PRO A 62 0.40 -16.71 14.23
CA PRO A 62 1.41 -17.52 13.56
C PRO A 62 1.71 -17.06 12.12
N LEU A 63 0.84 -16.23 11.54
CA LEU A 63 1.00 -15.67 10.20
C LEU A 63 1.70 -14.30 10.20
N LEU A 64 2.15 -13.79 11.35
CA LEU A 64 2.69 -12.42 11.47
C LEU A 64 3.77 -12.11 10.43
N THR A 65 4.83 -12.92 10.35
CA THR A 65 5.96 -12.68 9.44
C THR A 65 5.52 -12.67 7.97
N GLN A 66 4.68 -13.63 7.57
CA GLN A 66 4.19 -13.70 6.20
C GLN A 66 3.21 -12.56 5.89
N CYS A 67 2.35 -12.20 6.84
CA CYS A 67 1.43 -11.08 6.74
C CYS A 67 2.20 -9.77 6.54
N LEU A 68 3.25 -9.53 7.34
CA LEU A 68 4.12 -8.36 7.24
C LEU A 68 4.79 -8.29 5.87
N TYR A 69 5.43 -9.39 5.45
CA TYR A 69 6.12 -9.44 4.17
C TYR A 69 5.17 -9.13 3.01
N ARG A 70 3.98 -9.75 2.99
CA ARG A 70 2.98 -9.50 1.95
C ARG A 70 2.46 -8.06 1.97
N ALA A 71 2.17 -7.53 3.16
CA ALA A 71 1.67 -6.18 3.32
C ALA A 71 2.70 -5.12 2.92
N VAL A 72 4.01 -5.39 3.05
CA VAL A 72 5.06 -4.44 2.68
C VAL A 72 5.47 -4.61 1.21
N VAL A 73 5.66 -5.85 0.76
CA VAL A 73 6.30 -6.16 -0.52
C VAL A 73 5.30 -6.42 -1.65
N ASP A 74 4.20 -7.11 -1.37
CA ASP A 74 3.30 -7.63 -2.41
C ASP A 74 2.13 -6.69 -2.73
N GLY A 75 1.64 -5.91 -1.75
CA GLY A 75 0.55 -4.97 -1.98
C GLY A 75 0.16 -4.20 -0.72
N GLU A 76 -0.55 -3.09 -0.91
CA GLU A 76 -1.06 -2.31 0.22
C GLU A 76 -2.29 -3.00 0.83
N VAL A 77 -2.34 -3.02 2.15
CA VAL A 77 -3.47 -3.49 2.93
C VAL A 77 -4.09 -2.27 3.61
N ALA A 78 -5.40 -2.15 3.63
CA ALA A 78 -6.05 -1.04 4.34
C ALA A 78 -6.01 -1.29 5.86
N GLY A 79 -5.86 -0.21 6.65
CA GLY A 79 -5.92 -0.25 8.11
C GLY A 79 -4.72 -0.93 8.78
N TYR A 80 -4.94 -1.37 10.03
CA TYR A 80 -3.93 -2.02 10.85
C TYR A 80 -3.74 -3.49 10.44
N ALA A 81 -2.51 -3.89 10.15
CA ALA A 81 -2.17 -5.24 9.75
C ALA A 81 -0.71 -5.56 10.10
N ALA A 82 -0.42 -6.82 10.42
CA ALA A 82 0.94 -7.27 10.72
C ALA A 82 1.69 -6.41 11.78
N CYS A 83 0.99 -5.99 12.84
CA CYS A 83 1.49 -5.09 13.87
C CYS A 83 1.93 -3.69 13.38
N THR A 84 1.45 -3.25 12.22
CA THR A 84 1.82 -1.97 11.58
C THR A 84 0.59 -1.18 11.15
N SER A 85 0.69 0.15 11.22
CA SER A 85 -0.26 1.04 10.56
C SER A 85 0.07 1.22 9.06
N PRO A 86 -0.84 1.81 8.25
CA PRO A 86 -0.53 2.17 6.86
C PRO A 86 0.69 3.08 6.73
N GLU A 87 0.87 4.02 7.68
CA GLU A 87 2.00 4.94 7.72
C GLU A 87 3.31 4.22 8.02
N ASP A 88 3.31 3.29 8.98
CA ASP A 88 4.48 2.44 9.29
C ASP A 88 4.91 1.67 8.03
N ARG A 89 3.96 1.05 7.31
CA ARG A 89 4.27 0.32 6.06
C ARG A 89 4.76 1.23 4.95
N ALA A 90 4.22 2.44 4.81
CA ALA A 90 4.70 3.41 3.84
C ALA A 90 6.17 3.79 4.12
N GLU A 91 6.52 4.01 5.39
CA GLU A 91 7.89 4.28 5.82
C GLU A 91 8.82 3.09 5.57
N MET A 92 8.40 1.87 5.94
CA MET A 92 9.16 0.65 5.66
C MET A 92 9.47 0.51 4.15
N ARG A 93 8.48 0.75 3.29
CA ARG A 93 8.67 0.70 1.83
C ARG A 93 9.61 1.80 1.33
N SER A 94 9.53 3.00 1.89
CA SER A 94 10.46 4.10 1.60
C SER A 94 11.91 3.68 1.87
N ARG A 95 12.18 3.11 3.06
CA ARG A 95 13.51 2.63 3.45
C ARG A 95 14.00 1.47 2.59
N LEU A 96 13.11 0.54 2.24
CA LEU A 96 13.42 -0.59 1.38
C LEU A 96 13.46 -0.22 -0.12
N GLY A 97 13.16 1.03 -0.50
CA GLY A 97 13.13 1.47 -1.89
C GLY A 97 12.04 0.76 -2.73
N ILE A 98 10.97 0.31 -2.09
CA ILE A 98 9.82 -0.36 -2.72
C ILE A 98 8.83 0.70 -3.17
N ARG A 99 8.35 0.57 -4.41
CA ARG A 99 7.21 1.34 -4.92
C ARG A 99 6.10 0.38 -5.30
N LEU A 100 4.96 0.48 -4.62
CA LEU A 100 3.77 -0.23 -5.02
C LEU A 100 3.05 0.57 -6.10
N THR A 101 2.72 -0.10 -7.20
CA THR A 101 1.78 0.44 -8.18
C THR A 101 0.38 0.22 -7.63
N PRO A 102 -0.43 1.27 -7.42
CA PRO A 102 -1.82 1.09 -7.02
C PRO A 102 -2.55 0.22 -8.05
N PRO A 103 -3.46 -0.66 -7.61
CA PRO A 103 -4.29 -1.41 -8.55
C PRO A 103 -5.09 -0.42 -9.41
N ASP A 104 -5.04 -0.62 -10.72
CA ASP A 104 -5.85 0.11 -11.70
C ASP A 104 -7.30 -0.39 -11.58
N ILE A 105 -8.06 0.24 -10.69
CA ILE A 105 -9.44 -0.15 -10.36
C ILE A 105 -10.34 -0.06 -11.60
N ASP A 106 -10.13 0.93 -12.47
CA ASP A 106 -10.91 1.11 -13.70
C ASP A 106 -10.71 -0.07 -14.65
N ARG A 107 -9.45 -0.50 -14.82
CA ARG A 107 -9.12 -1.69 -15.60
C ARG A 107 -9.69 -2.96 -14.97
N ILE A 108 -9.65 -3.11 -13.65
CA ILE A 108 -10.18 -4.29 -12.94
C ILE A 108 -11.71 -4.35 -13.04
N ALA A 109 -12.38 -3.21 -12.90
CA ALA A 109 -13.83 -3.09 -12.98
C ALA A 109 -14.37 -3.21 -14.42
N GLY A 110 -13.48 -3.28 -15.43
CA GLY A 110 -13.87 -3.27 -16.84
C GLY A 110 -14.54 -1.95 -17.26
N VAL A 111 -14.48 -0.93 -16.42
CA VAL A 111 -15.06 0.38 -16.67
C VAL A 111 -14.12 1.09 -17.64
N ARG A 112 -14.43 0.95 -18.92
CA ARG A 112 -13.95 1.90 -19.91
C ARG A 112 -14.79 3.16 -19.72
N THR A 113 -14.25 4.19 -19.06
CA THR A 113 -14.91 5.50 -19.06
C THR A 113 -15.16 5.88 -20.52
N ALA A 114 -16.42 6.08 -20.90
CA ALA A 114 -16.77 6.52 -22.24
C ALA A 114 -16.11 7.89 -22.46
N GLY A 115 -15.03 7.94 -23.25
CA GLY A 115 -14.22 9.14 -23.46
C GLY A 115 -12.84 9.15 -22.76
N SER A 116 -12.46 8.11 -22.02
CA SER A 116 -11.08 7.99 -21.54
C SER A 116 -10.14 7.82 -22.75
N PRO A 117 -9.08 8.65 -22.88
CA PRO A 117 -8.13 8.54 -23.97
C PRO A 117 -7.56 7.12 -24.04
N VAL A 118 -7.55 6.52 -25.23
CA VAL A 118 -6.92 5.22 -25.41
C VAL A 118 -5.43 5.35 -25.13
N ASP A 119 -4.97 4.67 -24.09
CA ASP A 119 -3.59 4.74 -23.64
C ASP A 119 -2.60 4.12 -24.65
N HIS A 120 -1.39 4.65 -24.67
CA HIS A 120 -0.30 4.24 -25.56
C HIS A 120 0.08 2.77 -25.35
N GLU A 121 0.17 2.29 -24.10
CA GLU A 121 0.51 0.89 -23.81
C GLU A 121 -0.62 -0.05 -24.22
N SER A 122 -1.88 0.40 -24.13
CA SER A 122 -3.03 -0.39 -24.58
C SER A 122 -2.97 -0.68 -26.08
N ILE A 123 -2.56 0.30 -26.91
CA ILE A 123 -2.38 0.12 -28.35
C ILE A 123 -1.20 -0.83 -28.65
N LEU A 124 -0.08 -0.69 -27.93
CA LEU A 124 1.07 -1.58 -28.09
C LEU A 124 0.76 -3.02 -27.63
N ALA A 125 0.02 -3.18 -26.54
CA ALA A 125 -0.46 -4.47 -26.06
C ALA A 125 -1.37 -5.13 -27.12
N ALA A 126 -2.36 -4.41 -27.65
CA ALA A 126 -3.22 -4.91 -28.71
C ALA A 126 -2.44 -5.30 -29.97
N ARG A 127 -1.41 -4.53 -30.35
CA ARG A 127 -0.54 -4.87 -31.49
C ARG A 127 0.27 -6.15 -31.27
N ARG A 128 0.70 -6.42 -30.03
CA ARG A 128 1.40 -7.66 -29.63
C ARG A 128 0.45 -8.87 -29.63
N LEU A 129 -0.77 -8.69 -29.13
CA LEU A 129 -1.81 -9.72 -29.06
C LEU A 129 -2.39 -10.09 -30.43
N TYR A 130 -2.50 -9.12 -31.35
CA TYR A 130 -3.05 -9.30 -32.68
C TYR A 130 -2.08 -8.81 -33.78
N PRO A 131 -0.98 -9.53 -34.06
CA PRO A 131 0.05 -9.07 -35.01
C PRO A 131 -0.43 -8.98 -36.46
N ARG A 132 -1.47 -9.75 -36.82
CA ARG A 132 -2.02 -9.82 -38.18
C ARG A 132 -3.13 -8.81 -38.45
N ASP A 133 -3.62 -8.15 -37.41
CA ASP A 133 -4.70 -7.18 -37.56
C ASP A 133 -4.22 -5.91 -38.25
N THR A 134 -5.09 -5.37 -39.11
CA THR A 134 -4.91 -4.06 -39.70
C THR A 134 -5.13 -2.96 -38.66
N PHE A 135 -4.63 -1.75 -38.91
CA PHE A 135 -4.86 -0.61 -38.00
C PHE A 135 -6.34 -0.25 -37.85
N ALA A 136 -7.17 -0.51 -38.87
CA ALA A 136 -8.62 -0.33 -38.80
C ALA A 136 -9.25 -1.32 -37.83
N GLN A 137 -8.87 -2.60 -37.91
CA GLN A 137 -9.38 -3.64 -37.00
C GLN A 137 -8.90 -3.43 -35.55
N LEU A 138 -7.67 -2.94 -35.37
CA LEU A 138 -7.18 -2.54 -34.05
C LEU A 138 -7.96 -1.33 -33.48
N ALA A 139 -8.27 -0.35 -34.32
CA ALA A 139 -9.04 0.83 -33.93
C ALA A 139 -10.48 0.46 -33.51
N GLU A 140 -11.15 -0.40 -34.27
CA GLU A 140 -12.48 -0.93 -33.96
C GLU A 140 -12.49 -1.69 -32.63
N ARG A 141 -11.53 -2.60 -32.42
CA ARG A 141 -11.43 -3.37 -31.18
C ARG A 141 -11.13 -2.50 -29.96
N LEU A 142 -10.33 -1.46 -30.14
CA LEU A 142 -10.01 -0.50 -29.10
C LEU A 142 -11.05 0.63 -29.00
N GLY A 143 -12.09 0.65 -29.83
CA GLY A 143 -13.12 1.70 -29.81
C GLY A 143 -12.56 3.12 -30.01
N CYS A 144 -11.53 3.27 -30.86
CA CYS A 144 -10.90 4.56 -31.15
C CYS A 144 -10.77 4.80 -32.66
N SER A 145 -10.30 5.99 -33.04
CA SER A 145 -10.07 6.33 -34.44
C SER A 145 -8.75 5.75 -34.96
N LEU A 146 -8.71 5.50 -36.26
CA LEU A 146 -7.53 5.00 -36.95
C LEU A 146 -6.35 5.99 -36.84
N SER A 147 -6.63 7.30 -36.79
CA SER A 147 -5.61 8.34 -36.58
C SER A 147 -4.94 8.24 -35.21
N THR A 148 -5.69 7.92 -34.14
CA THR A 148 -5.14 7.68 -32.80
C THR A 148 -4.18 6.49 -32.80
N VAL A 149 -4.59 5.37 -33.39
CA VAL A 149 -3.73 4.17 -33.50
C VAL A 149 -2.44 4.48 -34.27
N LYS A 150 -2.54 5.11 -35.45
CA LYS A 150 -1.37 5.46 -36.26
C LYS A 150 -0.43 6.44 -35.56
N ARG A 151 -0.99 7.44 -34.88
CA ARG A 151 -0.22 8.42 -34.12
C ARG A 151 0.62 7.73 -33.06
N HIS A 152 0.01 6.89 -32.22
CA HIS A 152 0.72 6.21 -31.14
C HIS A 152 1.73 5.18 -31.65
N LEU A 153 1.44 4.46 -32.74
CA LEU A 153 2.43 3.54 -33.33
C LEU A 153 3.60 4.27 -33.98
N ARG A 154 3.38 5.46 -34.56
CA ARG A 154 4.45 6.31 -35.08
C ARG A 154 5.28 6.90 -33.94
N GLU A 155 4.64 7.37 -32.88
CA GLU A 155 5.33 7.83 -31.68
C GLU A 155 6.19 6.72 -31.07
N ALA A 156 5.70 5.48 -31.03
CA ALA A 156 6.45 4.32 -30.54
C ALA A 156 7.66 3.96 -31.41
N SER A 157 7.59 4.20 -32.73
CA SER A 157 8.70 3.91 -33.65
C SER A 157 9.74 5.02 -33.71
N THR A 158 9.36 6.28 -33.43
CA THR A 158 10.29 7.41 -33.43
C THR A 158 10.83 7.78 -32.05
N ARG A 159 10.26 7.26 -30.96
CA ARG A 159 10.73 7.55 -29.60
C ARG A 159 12.04 6.79 -29.34
N PRO A 160 13.17 7.48 -29.06
CA PRO A 160 14.35 6.79 -28.57
C PRO A 160 14.00 6.09 -27.26
N ARG A 161 14.50 4.86 -27.06
CA ARG A 161 14.25 4.06 -25.87
C ARG A 161 14.67 4.85 -24.63
N THR A 162 13.72 5.57 -24.03
CA THR A 162 13.97 6.38 -22.83
C THR A 162 14.49 5.45 -21.75
N VAL A 163 15.67 5.78 -21.22
CA VAL A 163 16.29 5.09 -20.09
C VAL A 163 15.23 4.99 -18.98
N ALA A 164 15.05 3.77 -18.47
CA ALA A 164 14.05 3.44 -17.47
C ALA A 164 14.08 4.43 -16.28
N PRO A 165 12.93 4.75 -15.67
CA PRO A 165 12.90 5.56 -14.46
C PRO A 165 13.77 4.95 -13.36
N ALA A 166 14.27 5.83 -12.49
CA ALA A 166 15.28 5.60 -11.46
C ALA A 166 15.21 4.20 -10.81
N ARG A 167 16.40 3.58 -10.68
CA ARG A 167 16.68 2.27 -10.09
C ARG A 167 15.73 1.93 -8.93
N THR A 168 14.64 1.23 -9.24
CA THR A 168 14.01 0.33 -8.29
C THR A 168 15.05 -0.74 -7.93
N ARG A 169 15.13 -1.13 -6.66
CA ARG A 169 15.91 -2.31 -6.28
C ARG A 169 15.40 -3.46 -7.16
N THR A 170 16.26 -3.98 -8.03
CA THR A 170 15.92 -5.05 -8.98
C THR A 170 15.75 -6.39 -8.29
N THR A 171 16.16 -6.50 -7.02
CA THR A 171 16.01 -7.68 -6.18
C THR A 171 14.94 -7.43 -5.13
N ARG A 172 13.90 -8.26 -5.17
CA ARG A 172 12.88 -8.36 -4.12
C ARG A 172 13.58 -8.50 -2.76
N PRO A 173 13.21 -7.70 -1.73
CA PRO A 173 13.84 -7.81 -0.43
C PRO A 173 13.59 -9.19 0.18
N THR A 174 14.54 -9.63 0.98
CA THR A 174 14.44 -10.85 1.78
C THR A 174 13.51 -10.62 2.97
N VAL A 175 13.07 -11.71 3.62
CA VAL A 175 12.23 -11.62 4.82
C VAL A 175 13.00 -10.95 5.96
N ASP A 176 14.27 -11.29 6.13
CA ASP A 176 15.12 -10.73 7.20
C ASP A 176 15.27 -9.20 7.04
N GLU A 177 15.55 -8.72 5.81
CA GLU A 177 15.60 -7.27 5.54
C GLU A 177 14.29 -6.54 5.88
N VAL A 178 13.14 -7.18 5.69
CA VAL A 178 11.84 -6.60 6.05
C VAL A 178 11.66 -6.56 7.57
N LEU A 179 12.10 -7.59 8.29
CA LEU A 179 12.03 -7.66 9.75
C LEU A 179 12.96 -6.65 10.42
N ASP A 180 14.19 -6.49 9.91
CA ASP A 180 15.13 -5.48 10.41
C ASP A 180 14.52 -4.07 10.32
N VAL A 181 13.96 -3.73 9.16
CA VAL A 181 13.30 -2.42 8.95
C VAL A 181 12.03 -2.28 9.79
N PHE A 182 11.29 -3.35 10.03
CA PHE A 182 10.14 -3.34 10.92
C PHE A 182 10.53 -2.97 12.35
N ASP A 183 11.57 -3.59 12.89
CA ASP A 183 12.04 -3.31 14.26
C ASP A 183 12.49 -1.85 14.40
N GLU A 184 13.17 -1.30 13.40
CA GLU A 184 13.56 0.12 13.37
C GLU A 184 12.36 1.07 13.36
N VAL A 185 11.37 0.82 12.49
CA VAL A 185 10.20 1.70 12.31
C VAL A 185 9.29 1.65 13.55
N VAL A 186 9.03 0.46 14.09
CA VAL A 186 8.20 0.30 15.29
C VAL A 186 8.89 0.91 16.51
N SER A 187 10.20 0.75 16.67
CA SER A 187 10.95 1.39 17.76
C SER A 187 10.92 2.93 17.67
N ALA A 188 11.00 3.47 16.45
CA ALA A 188 10.89 4.91 16.21
C ALA A 188 9.47 5.43 16.49
N SER A 189 8.42 4.71 16.08
CA SER A 189 7.04 5.12 16.27
C SER A 189 6.61 5.07 17.74
N MET A 190 7.18 4.17 18.55
CA MET A 190 7.02 4.17 20.00
C MET A 190 7.72 5.35 20.67
N SER A 191 8.89 5.73 20.16
CA SER A 191 9.67 6.85 20.71
C SER A 191 9.07 8.22 20.38
N GLY A 192 8.50 8.39 19.18
CA GLY A 192 7.88 9.66 18.76
C GLY A 192 6.54 9.99 19.44
N ARG A 193 5.80 8.98 19.92
CA ARG A 193 4.55 9.17 20.67
C ARG A 193 4.75 9.59 22.14
N GLY A 194 5.97 9.51 22.67
CA GLY A 194 6.32 9.89 24.04
C GLY A 194 6.80 11.33 24.23
N SER A 195 7.02 12.08 23.15
CA SER A 195 7.74 13.38 23.20
C SER A 195 6.87 14.64 23.38
N THR A 196 5.55 14.53 23.56
CA THR A 196 4.69 15.70 23.87
C THR A 196 4.26 15.72 25.34
N SER A 197 5.22 15.83 26.25
CA SER A 197 4.96 16.32 27.61
C SER A 197 6.22 16.98 28.17
N THR A 198 6.43 18.25 27.79
CA THR A 198 7.22 19.16 28.62
C THR A 198 6.23 20.14 29.25
N VAL A 199 5.84 19.81 30.48
CA VAL A 199 5.08 20.68 31.37
C VAL A 199 5.94 21.92 31.63
N ALA A 200 5.48 23.07 31.14
CA ALA A 200 6.00 24.36 31.58
C ALA A 200 5.45 24.64 32.98
N ASP A 201 6.17 24.18 33.98
CA ASP A 201 5.99 24.53 35.38
C ASP A 201 6.29 26.04 35.53
N THR A 202 5.24 26.86 35.63
CA THR A 202 5.37 28.25 36.09
C THR A 202 4.76 28.35 37.47
N VAL A 203 5.63 28.20 38.46
CA VAL A 203 5.39 28.53 39.86
C VAL A 203 4.94 29.98 39.96
N GLN A 204 3.69 30.21 40.39
CA GLN A 204 3.17 31.52 40.72
C GLN A 204 3.22 31.72 42.24
N PRO A 205 3.92 32.74 42.77
CA PRO A 205 3.99 32.97 44.21
C PRO A 205 2.70 33.64 44.74
N PRO A 206 2.37 33.46 46.04
CA PRO A 206 1.17 34.06 46.63
C PRO A 206 1.41 35.54 46.96
N CYS A 207 0.75 36.45 46.24
CA CYS A 207 0.58 37.83 46.70
C CYS A 207 -0.58 37.88 47.71
N SER A 208 -0.21 37.80 48.99
CA SER A 208 -0.93 38.41 50.10
C SER A 208 -1.05 39.93 49.89
N LEU A 209 -2.23 40.51 50.10
CA LEU A 209 -2.43 41.73 50.90
C LEU A 209 -3.91 42.07 51.04
N SER A 210 -4.33 42.13 52.30
CA SER A 210 -5.54 42.74 52.81
C SER A 210 -5.50 44.27 52.66
N ALA A 211 -6.65 44.87 52.38
CA ALA A 211 -7.15 46.11 52.98
C ALA A 211 -8.64 46.25 52.66
#